data_AF-A0A7C4GY57-F1
#
_entry.id   AF-A0A7C4GY57-F1
#
_cell.length_a   1.000
_cell.length_b   1.000
_cell.length_c   1.000
_cell.angle_alpha   90.00
_cell.angle_beta   90.00
_cell.angle_gamma   90.00
#
_symmetry.space_group_name_H-M   'P 1'
#
loop_
_entity.id
_entity.type
_entity.pdbx_description
1 polymer ?
#
loop_
_entity_poly.entity_id
_entity_poly.type
_entity_poly.pdbx_seq_one_letter_code
_entity_poly.pdbx_strand_id
1 'polypeptide(L)'
;MLFETLSETFERLETTSSRIQMTAILTELFKKADPEDISKVVYLLQGELWPQWKGEPEIGVGEKLLIKALSLALATPESEVEKLYKRLGDLGRAAEQLKASKKTPTGGLIAFMGGQTRKLSVSEVYNSLARVARLVGEGSRDLKIKILVSLLQDASPKEAKYIVRLVEGNLRLGVGDATIMDALAQAFGGSDAARPIVERAYNLRADLGNIAKILAKEGIEALKKISPEVGIPIRPMLAERLDNAREILEKVGGRGVAEYKYDGERAQIHKKGDTIQIFSRRLENITHQYPDVVEMARKHIKAREAIVEGEIVAIDPETGEMRPFQELMH
;
A
#
# COMPACT_ATOMS: atom_id res chain seq x y z
N MET A 1 2.25 -15.85 -9.98
CA MET A 1 1.65 -15.37 -11.26
C MET A 1 2.61 -14.47 -12.04
N LEU A 2 2.42 -14.33 -13.36
CA LEU A 2 3.25 -13.47 -14.21
C LEU A 2 2.92 -11.98 -14.03
N PHE A 3 3.93 -11.12 -14.12
CA PHE A 3 3.75 -9.67 -14.07
C PHE A 3 3.09 -9.10 -15.33
N GLU A 4 3.25 -9.79 -16.48
CA GLU A 4 2.50 -9.55 -17.71
C GLU A 4 0.98 -9.48 -17.47
N THR A 5 0.40 -10.47 -16.77
CA THR A 5 -1.04 -10.52 -16.43
C THR A 5 -1.48 -9.33 -15.56
N LEU A 6 -0.62 -8.91 -14.62
CA LEU A 6 -0.89 -7.74 -13.78
C LEU A 6 -0.80 -6.44 -14.59
N SER A 7 0.18 -6.34 -15.49
CA SER A 7 0.37 -5.20 -16.39
C SER A 7 -0.80 -5.00 -17.36
N GLU A 8 -1.35 -6.09 -17.90
CA GLU A 8 -2.59 -6.06 -18.69
C GLU A 8 -3.78 -5.59 -17.85
N THR A 9 -3.84 -5.99 -16.58
CA THR A 9 -4.90 -5.54 -15.67
C THR A 9 -4.78 -4.05 -15.39
N PHE A 10 -3.57 -3.54 -15.15
CA PHE A 10 -3.34 -2.09 -15.00
C PHE A 10 -3.81 -1.31 -16.22
N GLU A 11 -3.54 -1.78 -17.44
CA GLU A 11 -3.97 -1.13 -18.68
C GLU A 11 -5.49 -1.05 -18.83
N ARG A 12 -6.18 -2.15 -18.50
CA ARG A 12 -7.65 -2.17 -18.47
C ARG A 12 -8.20 -1.19 -17.43
N LEU A 13 -7.58 -1.12 -16.25
CA LEU A 13 -8.02 -0.22 -15.17
C LEU A 13 -7.81 1.26 -15.53
N GLU A 14 -6.68 1.63 -16.14
CA GLU A 14 -6.39 3.01 -16.55
C GLU A 14 -7.42 3.60 -17.51
N THR A 15 -8.03 2.76 -18.35
CA THR A 15 -9.01 3.17 -19.35
C THR A 15 -10.44 3.03 -18.86
N THR A 16 -10.65 2.54 -17.64
CA THR A 16 -11.95 2.29 -17.06
C THR A 16 -12.27 3.38 -16.03
N SER A 17 -13.42 4.04 -16.14
CA SER A 17 -13.89 5.02 -15.14
C SER A 17 -15.01 4.49 -14.24
N SER A 18 -15.68 3.41 -14.64
CA SER A 18 -16.78 2.81 -13.87
C SER A 18 -16.24 1.92 -12.77
N ARG A 19 -16.55 2.25 -11.51
CA ARG A 19 -16.19 1.41 -10.35
C ARG A 19 -16.71 -0.02 -10.49
N ILE A 20 -17.90 -0.23 -11.06
CA ILE A 20 -18.46 -1.57 -11.29
C ILE A 20 -17.58 -2.37 -12.26
N GLN A 21 -17.12 -1.74 -13.34
CA GLN A 21 -16.23 -2.38 -14.31
C GLN A 21 -14.83 -2.63 -13.72
N MET A 22 -14.30 -1.68 -12.93
CA MET A 22 -13.05 -1.90 -12.19
C MET A 22 -13.17 -3.10 -11.26
N THR A 23 -14.25 -3.20 -10.48
CA THR A 23 -14.52 -4.35 -9.61
C THR A 23 -14.53 -5.65 -10.41
N ALA A 24 -15.20 -5.70 -11.57
CA ALA A 24 -15.22 -6.89 -12.42
C ALA A 24 -13.82 -7.30 -12.91
N ILE A 25 -13.01 -6.33 -13.39
CA ILE A 25 -11.62 -6.55 -13.81
C ILE A 25 -10.78 -7.12 -12.65
N LEU A 26 -10.92 -6.55 -11.46
CA LEU A 26 -10.21 -7.01 -10.26
C LEU A 26 -10.67 -8.39 -9.80
N THR A 27 -11.97 -8.68 -9.88
CA THR A 27 -12.53 -10.01 -9.57
C THR A 27 -11.92 -11.09 -10.48
N GLU A 28 -11.78 -10.81 -11.78
CA GLU A 28 -11.10 -11.71 -12.72
C GLU A 28 -9.64 -11.93 -12.36
N LEU A 29 -8.93 -10.86 -11.98
CA LEU A 29 -7.52 -10.92 -11.56
C LEU A 29 -7.37 -11.77 -10.30
N PHE A 30 -8.15 -11.51 -9.26
CA PHE A 30 -8.04 -12.21 -7.97
C PHE A 30 -8.37 -13.70 -8.07
N LYS A 31 -9.31 -14.10 -8.94
CA LYS A 31 -9.58 -15.52 -9.22
C LYS A 31 -8.40 -16.26 -9.87
N LYS A 32 -7.49 -15.53 -10.54
CA LYS A 32 -6.30 -16.08 -11.19
C LYS A 32 -5.02 -15.90 -10.36
N ALA A 33 -5.08 -15.11 -9.29
CA ALA A 33 -3.92 -14.81 -8.47
C ALA A 33 -3.51 -16.04 -7.64
N ASP A 34 -2.21 -16.28 -7.58
CA ASP A 34 -1.65 -17.28 -6.67
C ASP A 34 -1.89 -16.81 -5.21
N PRO A 35 -2.39 -17.66 -4.29
CA PRO A 35 -2.55 -17.31 -2.89
C PRO A 35 -1.28 -16.76 -2.20
N GLU A 36 -0.07 -17.09 -2.69
CA GLU A 36 1.19 -16.53 -2.17
C GLU A 36 1.55 -15.15 -2.76
N ASP A 37 0.98 -14.79 -3.90
CA ASP A 37 1.20 -13.50 -4.57
C ASP A 37 0.09 -12.49 -4.30
N ILE A 38 -1.12 -12.93 -3.91
CA ILE A 38 -2.29 -12.04 -3.83
C ILE A 38 -2.08 -10.83 -2.91
N SER A 39 -1.38 -11.01 -1.80
CA SER A 39 -1.02 -9.89 -0.90
C SER A 39 -0.16 -8.83 -1.59
N LYS A 40 0.77 -9.26 -2.45
CA LYS A 40 1.63 -8.37 -3.24
C LYS A 40 0.82 -7.68 -4.34
N VAL A 41 -0.06 -8.44 -5.00
CA VAL A 41 -0.95 -7.93 -6.05
C VAL A 41 -1.83 -6.80 -5.51
N VAL A 42 -2.44 -6.98 -4.32
CA VAL A 42 -3.26 -5.95 -3.66
C VAL A 42 -2.49 -4.64 -3.52
N TYR A 43 -1.28 -4.66 -2.96
CA TYR A 43 -0.51 -3.42 -2.79
C TYR A 43 -0.05 -2.82 -4.11
N LEU A 44 0.38 -3.65 -5.06
CA LEU A 44 0.78 -3.16 -6.39
C LEU A 44 -0.38 -2.50 -7.14
N LEU A 45 -1.62 -2.96 -6.97
CA LEU A 45 -2.83 -2.29 -7.51
C LEU A 45 -3.06 -0.91 -6.89
N GLN A 46 -2.61 -0.69 -5.66
CA GLN A 46 -2.68 0.59 -4.98
C GLN A 46 -1.47 1.49 -5.29
N GLY A 47 -0.49 0.98 -6.03
CA GLY A 47 0.78 1.67 -6.28
C GLY A 47 1.74 1.64 -5.10
N GLU A 48 1.51 0.76 -4.12
CA GLU A 48 2.29 0.62 -2.90
C GLU A 48 2.96 -0.77 -2.84
N LEU A 49 3.85 -0.99 -1.87
CA LEU A 49 4.40 -2.33 -1.58
C LEU A 49 3.87 -2.92 -0.28
N TRP A 50 3.37 -2.09 0.62
CA TRP A 50 2.96 -2.47 1.96
C TRP A 50 1.92 -1.46 2.45
N PRO A 51 1.11 -1.82 3.44
CA PRO A 51 0.19 -0.87 4.01
C PRO A 51 0.96 0.22 4.77
N GLN A 52 0.45 1.45 4.71
CA GLN A 52 1.09 2.66 5.26
C GLN A 52 1.49 2.50 6.74
N TRP A 53 0.67 1.80 7.52
CA TRP A 53 0.94 1.56 8.95
C TRP A 53 2.22 0.76 9.22
N LYS A 54 2.79 0.04 8.25
CA LYS A 54 4.08 -0.64 8.47
C LYS A 54 5.24 0.33 8.69
N GLY A 55 5.12 1.59 8.27
CA GLY A 55 6.19 2.59 8.40
C GLY A 55 7.44 2.22 7.60
N GLU A 56 7.29 1.40 6.56
CA GLU A 56 8.38 0.99 5.68
C GLU A 56 8.58 2.05 4.57
N PRO A 57 9.80 2.25 4.07
CA PRO A 57 10.11 3.35 3.14
C PRO A 57 9.27 3.33 1.86
N GLU A 58 8.98 4.49 1.28
CA GLU A 58 8.44 4.50 -0.08
C GLU A 58 9.49 4.01 -1.10
N ILE A 59 9.05 3.50 -2.26
CA ILE A 59 9.97 3.11 -3.34
C ILE A 59 10.78 4.32 -3.79
N GLY A 60 10.06 5.43 -4.03
CA GLY A 60 10.53 6.81 -4.13
C GLY A 60 11.90 6.98 -4.76
N VAL A 61 12.04 6.61 -6.03
CA VAL A 61 13.29 6.83 -6.77
C VAL A 61 13.19 8.14 -7.55
N GLY A 62 14.11 9.06 -7.30
CA GLY A 62 14.13 10.35 -8.00
C GLY A 62 14.22 10.19 -9.52
N GLU A 63 13.50 11.05 -10.24
CA GLU A 63 13.34 11.03 -11.71
C GLU A 63 14.66 10.84 -12.48
N LYS A 64 15.72 11.58 -12.10
CA LYS A 64 17.04 11.46 -12.73
C LYS A 64 17.65 10.06 -12.62
N LEU A 65 17.41 9.35 -11.51
CA LEU A 65 17.89 7.99 -11.32
C LEU A 65 17.11 7.01 -12.21
N LEU A 66 15.80 7.20 -12.34
CA LEU A 66 14.96 6.42 -13.25
C LEU A 66 15.36 6.64 -14.72
N ILE A 67 15.59 7.88 -15.14
CA ILE A 67 16.11 8.20 -16.48
C ILE A 67 17.45 7.51 -16.72
N LYS A 68 18.36 7.55 -15.73
CA LYS A 68 19.65 6.84 -15.81
C LYS A 68 19.45 5.33 -15.97
N ALA A 69 18.56 4.73 -15.18
CA ALA A 69 18.26 3.31 -15.26
C ALA A 69 17.67 2.92 -16.62
N LEU A 70 16.73 3.70 -17.16
CA LEU A 70 16.17 3.49 -18.50
C LEU A 70 17.23 3.63 -19.59
N SER A 71 18.09 4.65 -19.49
CA SER A 71 19.18 4.87 -20.43
C SER A 71 20.12 3.66 -20.50
N LEU A 72 20.51 3.13 -19.34
CA LEU A 72 21.38 1.96 -19.23
C LEU A 72 20.68 0.67 -19.68
N ALA A 73 19.45 0.43 -19.23
CA ALA A 73 18.68 -0.78 -19.55
C ALA A 73 18.39 -0.89 -21.04
N LEU A 74 18.09 0.23 -21.68
CA LEU A 74 17.72 0.27 -23.08
C LEU A 74 18.89 0.60 -23.98
N ALA A 75 20.08 0.93 -23.48
CA ALA A 75 21.20 1.45 -24.29
C ALA A 75 20.76 2.62 -25.19
N THR A 76 20.16 3.63 -24.56
CA THR A 76 19.65 4.86 -25.20
C THR A 76 20.20 6.05 -24.43
N PRO A 77 20.71 7.12 -25.07
CA PRO A 77 21.21 8.30 -24.36
C PRO A 77 20.18 8.92 -23.41
N GLU A 78 20.59 9.39 -22.22
CA GLU A 78 19.68 10.03 -21.25
C GLU A 78 18.92 11.21 -21.87
N SER A 79 19.55 11.97 -22.76
CA SER A 79 18.92 13.10 -23.48
C SER A 79 17.75 12.68 -24.37
N GLU A 80 17.81 11.50 -24.98
CA GLU A 80 16.71 10.93 -25.77
C GLU A 80 15.55 10.50 -24.88
N VAL A 81 15.85 9.89 -23.72
CA VAL A 81 14.86 9.52 -22.70
C VAL A 81 14.15 10.76 -22.18
N GLU A 82 14.89 11.81 -21.81
CA GLU A 82 14.35 13.08 -21.34
C GLU A 82 13.48 13.77 -22.38
N LYS A 83 13.94 13.81 -23.65
CA LYS A 83 13.17 14.41 -24.75
C LYS A 83 11.83 13.70 -24.94
N LEU A 84 11.84 12.38 -24.88
CA LEU A 84 10.62 11.58 -25.01
C LEU A 84 9.68 11.77 -23.82
N TYR A 85 10.24 11.75 -22.61
CA TYR A 85 9.49 11.99 -21.38
C TYR A 85 8.81 13.37 -21.39
N LYS A 86 9.55 14.44 -21.71
CA LYS A 86 9.00 15.81 -21.85
C LYS A 86 7.87 15.88 -22.88
N ARG A 87 7.98 15.11 -23.97
CA ARG A 87 6.94 15.06 -25.02
C ARG A 87 5.68 14.33 -24.57
N LEU A 88 5.82 13.24 -23.81
CA LEU A 88 4.70 12.38 -23.42
C LEU A 88 4.08 12.78 -22.07
N GLY A 89 4.81 13.50 -21.23
CA GLY A 89 4.41 13.85 -19.86
C GLY A 89 4.38 12.64 -18.90
N ASP A 90 4.93 11.50 -19.30
CA ASP A 90 4.88 10.25 -18.54
C ASP A 90 6.10 9.38 -18.86
N LEU A 91 6.92 9.09 -17.84
CA LEU A 91 8.16 8.35 -18.02
C LEU A 91 7.91 6.85 -18.30
N GLY A 92 6.79 6.30 -17.82
CA GLY A 92 6.36 4.94 -18.12
C GLY A 92 6.02 4.76 -19.60
N ARG A 93 5.27 5.68 -20.20
CA ARG A 93 4.97 5.67 -21.65
C ARG A 93 6.23 5.88 -22.48
N ALA A 94 7.17 6.69 -21.99
CA ALA A 94 8.48 6.83 -22.63
C ALA A 94 9.24 5.50 -22.60
N ALA A 95 9.25 4.80 -21.46
CA ALA A 95 9.87 3.48 -21.32
C ALA A 95 9.25 2.44 -22.27
N GLU A 96 7.91 2.39 -22.35
CA GLU A 96 7.17 1.54 -23.27
C GLU A 96 7.57 1.79 -24.73
N GLN A 97 7.52 3.04 -25.17
CA GLN A 97 7.82 3.41 -26.55
C GLN A 97 9.30 3.14 -26.91
N LEU A 98 10.24 3.40 -25.99
CA LEU A 98 11.65 3.08 -26.21
C LEU A 98 11.88 1.57 -26.28
N LYS A 99 11.25 0.79 -25.39
CA LYS A 99 11.35 -0.67 -25.40
C LYS A 99 10.74 -1.28 -26.65
N ALA A 100 9.61 -0.76 -27.14
CA ALA A 100 8.95 -1.22 -28.35
C ALA A 100 9.69 -0.86 -29.64
N SER A 101 10.37 0.30 -29.67
CA SER A 101 11.15 0.76 -30.83
C SER A 101 12.51 0.05 -30.97
N LYS A 102 13.07 -0.44 -29.86
CA LYS A 102 14.16 -1.41 -29.89
C LYS A 102 13.59 -2.69 -30.50
N LYS A 103 13.92 -2.96 -31.77
CA LYS A 103 13.79 -4.31 -32.31
C LYS A 103 14.53 -5.22 -31.33
N THR A 104 13.80 -5.97 -30.51
CA THR A 104 14.35 -7.17 -29.89
C THR A 104 15.08 -7.89 -31.02
N PRO A 105 16.33 -8.32 -30.86
CA PRO A 105 16.92 -9.21 -31.84
C PRO A 105 16.17 -10.55 -31.72
N THR A 106 14.95 -10.58 -32.26
CA THR A 106 14.14 -11.77 -32.60
C THR A 106 14.80 -12.61 -33.69
N GLY A 107 16.06 -12.29 -34.05
CA GLY A 107 16.96 -13.10 -34.87
C GLY A 107 18.41 -13.10 -34.37
N GLY A 108 18.67 -12.78 -33.10
CA GLY A 108 19.99 -12.91 -32.49
C GLY A 108 20.21 -14.32 -31.91
N LEU A 109 21.48 -14.66 -31.64
CA LEU A 109 21.96 -15.97 -31.14
C LEU A 109 21.05 -16.65 -30.08
N ILE A 110 20.35 -15.88 -29.24
CA ILE A 110 19.42 -16.37 -28.20
C ILE A 110 18.18 -17.07 -28.80
N ALA A 111 17.59 -16.52 -29.85
CA ALA A 111 16.48 -17.17 -30.57
C ALA A 111 16.98 -18.40 -31.35
N PHE A 112 18.23 -18.36 -31.84
CA PHE A 112 18.89 -19.47 -32.54
C PHE A 112 19.25 -20.63 -31.59
N MET A 113 19.50 -20.33 -30.31
CA MET A 113 19.81 -21.30 -29.25
C MET A 113 18.58 -21.77 -28.46
N GLY A 114 17.36 -21.44 -28.89
CA GLY A 114 16.13 -21.84 -28.20
C GLY A 114 15.92 -21.18 -26.82
N GLY A 115 16.60 -20.06 -26.56
CA GLY A 115 16.47 -19.33 -25.30
C GLY A 115 15.10 -18.69 -25.18
N GLN A 116 14.28 -19.18 -24.24
CA GLN A 116 13.04 -18.51 -23.86
C GLN A 116 13.34 -17.12 -23.31
N THR A 117 12.57 -16.11 -23.74
CA THR A 117 12.58 -14.81 -23.09
C THR A 117 12.13 -15.00 -21.65
N ARG A 118 13.00 -14.67 -20.68
CA ARG A 118 12.69 -14.73 -19.25
C ARG A 118 11.44 -13.90 -18.98
N LYS A 119 10.40 -14.51 -18.43
CA LYS A 119 9.18 -13.81 -18.01
C LYS A 119 9.29 -13.40 -16.56
N LEU A 120 8.94 -12.15 -16.25
CA LEU A 120 8.91 -11.64 -14.88
C LEU A 120 7.69 -12.16 -14.12
N SER A 121 7.89 -12.63 -12.90
CA SER A 121 6.81 -12.90 -11.96
C SER A 121 6.48 -11.68 -11.11
N VAL A 122 5.24 -11.62 -10.59
CA VAL A 122 4.84 -10.57 -9.62
C VAL A 122 5.76 -10.58 -8.40
N SER A 123 6.12 -11.77 -7.90
CA SER A 123 7.04 -11.91 -6.77
C SER A 123 8.43 -11.32 -7.06
N GLU A 124 9.01 -11.57 -8.23
CA GLU A 124 10.33 -11.02 -8.60
C GLU A 124 10.30 -9.49 -8.67
N VAL A 125 9.28 -8.92 -9.32
CA VAL A 125 9.12 -7.46 -9.40
C VAL A 125 8.93 -6.88 -8.01
N TYR A 126 7.96 -7.38 -7.24
CA TYR A 126 7.68 -6.91 -5.89
C TYR A 126 8.92 -6.96 -4.99
N ASN A 127 9.63 -8.09 -4.94
CA ASN A 127 10.80 -8.27 -4.08
C ASN A 127 11.96 -7.34 -4.50
N SER A 128 12.11 -7.12 -5.81
CA SER A 128 13.13 -6.21 -6.34
C SER A 128 12.82 -4.75 -5.97
N LEU A 129 11.55 -4.33 -6.10
CA LEU A 129 11.09 -3.01 -5.70
C LEU A 129 11.19 -2.80 -4.18
N ALA A 130 10.83 -3.81 -3.37
CA ALA A 130 10.98 -3.79 -1.93
C ALA A 130 12.45 -3.64 -1.51
N ARG A 131 13.36 -4.29 -2.22
CA ARG A 131 14.80 -4.11 -2.01
C ARG A 131 15.25 -2.71 -2.38
N VAL A 132 14.76 -2.14 -3.49
CA VAL A 132 15.04 -0.75 -3.88
C VAL A 132 14.57 0.24 -2.82
N ALA A 133 13.37 0.06 -2.27
CA ALA A 133 12.80 0.92 -1.23
C ALA A 133 13.66 0.92 0.05
N ARG A 134 14.11 -0.26 0.49
CA ARG A 134 14.90 -0.42 1.73
C ARG A 134 16.38 -0.04 1.63
N LEU A 135 16.90 0.19 0.42
CA LEU A 135 18.31 0.59 0.24
C LEU A 135 18.51 2.05 0.66
N VAL A 136 19.34 2.26 1.68
CA VAL A 136 19.74 3.57 2.21
C VAL A 136 21.26 3.63 2.42
N GLY A 137 21.80 4.82 2.62
CA GLY A 137 23.24 5.03 2.89
C GLY A 137 24.14 5.07 1.65
N GLU A 138 25.44 5.05 1.88
CA GLU A 138 26.47 5.14 0.83
C GLU A 138 26.38 3.95 -0.16
N GLY A 139 26.56 4.22 -1.46
CA GLY A 139 26.46 3.19 -2.51
C GLY A 139 25.03 2.70 -2.83
N SER A 140 24.01 3.10 -2.04
CA SER A 140 22.61 2.72 -2.28
C SER A 140 22.12 3.15 -3.66
N ARG A 141 22.50 4.35 -4.12
CA ARG A 141 22.16 4.89 -5.44
C ARG A 141 22.52 3.92 -6.58
N ASP A 142 23.75 3.44 -6.61
CA ASP A 142 24.24 2.58 -7.70
C ASP A 142 23.60 1.20 -7.65
N LEU A 143 23.33 0.67 -6.44
CA LEU A 143 22.61 -0.59 -6.28
C LEU A 143 21.14 -0.46 -6.75
N LYS A 144 20.46 0.65 -6.44
CA LYS A 144 19.11 0.93 -6.95
C LYS A 144 19.09 0.96 -8.48
N ILE A 145 20.06 1.65 -9.10
CA ILE A 145 20.21 1.68 -10.57
C ILE A 145 20.38 0.26 -11.11
N LYS A 146 21.30 -0.54 -10.55
CA LYS A 146 21.56 -1.92 -11.02
C LYS A 146 20.33 -2.81 -10.97
N ILE A 147 19.57 -2.75 -9.88
CA ILE A 147 18.33 -3.55 -9.73
C ILE A 147 17.30 -3.12 -10.76
N LEU A 148 17.06 -1.82 -10.90
CA LEU A 148 16.10 -1.28 -11.87
C LEU A 148 16.50 -1.60 -13.31
N VAL A 149 17.80 -1.52 -13.64
CA VAL A 149 18.33 -1.90 -14.96
C VAL A 149 18.01 -3.36 -15.26
N SER A 150 18.27 -4.27 -14.32
CA SER A 150 17.98 -5.70 -14.49
C SER A 150 16.49 -5.95 -14.74
N LEU A 151 15.60 -5.35 -13.95
CA LEU A 151 14.14 -5.48 -14.15
C LEU A 151 13.70 -4.95 -15.52
N LEU A 152 14.18 -3.77 -15.91
CA LEU A 152 13.78 -3.13 -17.17
C LEU A 152 14.34 -3.83 -18.41
N GLN A 153 15.47 -4.55 -18.28
CA GLN A 153 16.01 -5.38 -19.35
C GLN A 153 15.13 -6.60 -19.63
N ASP A 154 14.65 -7.27 -18.57
CA ASP A 154 13.80 -8.46 -18.68
C ASP A 154 12.33 -8.13 -18.99
N ALA A 155 11.86 -6.91 -18.66
CA ALA A 155 10.49 -6.49 -18.88
C ALA A 155 10.14 -6.34 -20.38
N SER A 156 8.93 -6.78 -20.75
CA SER A 156 8.26 -6.39 -21.99
C SER A 156 7.96 -4.87 -22.00
N PRO A 157 7.61 -4.26 -23.17
CA PRO A 157 7.29 -2.84 -23.23
C PRO A 157 6.21 -2.40 -22.24
N LYS A 158 5.14 -3.21 -22.11
CA LYS A 158 4.03 -2.94 -21.21
C LYS A 158 4.46 -3.07 -19.75
N GLU A 159 5.21 -4.12 -19.40
CA GLU A 159 5.73 -4.28 -18.04
C GLU A 159 6.68 -3.14 -17.66
N ALA A 160 7.52 -2.67 -18.58
CA ALA A 160 8.42 -1.53 -18.35
C ALA A 160 7.65 -0.25 -18.03
N LYS A 161 6.53 0.02 -18.73
CA LYS A 161 5.61 1.14 -18.42
C LYS A 161 5.22 1.14 -16.95
N TYR A 162 4.73 0.00 -16.47
CA TYR A 162 4.16 -0.12 -15.13
C TYR A 162 5.22 -0.22 -14.04
N ILE A 163 6.37 -0.85 -14.30
CA ILE A 163 7.51 -0.81 -13.37
C ILE A 163 7.95 0.64 -13.14
N VAL A 164 8.09 1.44 -14.19
CA VAL A 164 8.47 2.85 -14.05
C VAL A 164 7.41 3.63 -13.28
N ARG A 165 6.12 3.48 -13.60
CA ARG A 165 5.04 4.16 -12.88
C ARG A 165 4.93 3.77 -11.41
N LEU A 166 5.16 2.49 -11.07
CA LEU A 166 5.22 2.02 -9.69
C LEU A 166 6.38 2.69 -8.93
N VAL A 167 7.57 2.72 -9.54
CA VAL A 167 8.77 3.29 -8.91
C VAL A 167 8.67 4.81 -8.74
N GLU A 168 8.02 5.50 -9.67
CA GLU A 168 7.76 6.94 -9.63
C GLU A 168 6.60 7.31 -8.68
N GLY A 169 5.77 6.34 -8.25
CA GLY A 169 4.57 6.61 -7.47
C GLY A 169 3.42 7.21 -8.28
N ASN A 170 3.38 6.97 -9.59
CA ASN A 170 2.46 7.61 -10.54
C ASN A 170 1.53 6.62 -11.28
N LEU A 171 1.23 5.47 -10.66
CA LEU A 171 0.39 4.43 -11.28
C LEU A 171 -1.08 4.88 -11.50
N ARG A 172 -1.64 5.69 -10.59
CA ARG A 172 -2.95 6.36 -10.68
C ARG A 172 -4.08 5.55 -11.35
N LEU A 173 -4.41 4.37 -10.82
CA LEU A 173 -5.47 3.51 -11.38
C LEU A 173 -6.90 3.86 -10.94
N GLY A 174 -7.06 4.74 -9.94
CA GLY A 174 -8.36 5.02 -9.33
C GLY A 174 -8.92 3.86 -8.50
N VAL A 175 -8.08 2.90 -8.12
CA VAL A 175 -8.46 1.74 -7.30
C VAL A 175 -8.14 2.04 -5.83
N GLY A 176 -9.16 2.10 -4.99
CA GLY A 176 -9.03 2.22 -3.54
C GLY A 176 -9.50 0.97 -2.79
N ASP A 177 -9.32 0.98 -1.47
CA ASP A 177 -9.65 -0.14 -0.57
C ASP A 177 -11.06 -0.70 -0.80
N ALA A 178 -12.05 0.18 -0.96
CA ALA A 178 -13.44 -0.22 -1.12
C ALA A 178 -13.67 -1.05 -2.39
N THR A 179 -13.07 -0.64 -3.51
CA THR A 179 -13.13 -1.37 -4.80
C THR A 179 -12.42 -2.72 -4.69
N ILE A 180 -11.28 -2.77 -4.00
CA ILE A 180 -10.56 -4.03 -3.74
C ILE A 180 -11.41 -4.97 -2.88
N MET A 181 -12.02 -4.48 -1.80
CA MET A 181 -12.88 -5.30 -0.94
C MET A 181 -14.10 -5.84 -1.69
N ASP A 182 -14.73 -5.05 -2.55
CA ASP A 182 -15.85 -5.51 -3.41
C ASP A 182 -15.38 -6.67 -4.30
N ALA A 183 -14.23 -6.51 -4.96
CA ALA A 183 -13.67 -7.52 -5.85
C ALA A 183 -13.24 -8.79 -5.11
N LEU A 184 -12.64 -8.68 -3.92
CA LEU A 184 -12.30 -9.82 -3.06
C LEU A 184 -13.56 -10.57 -2.61
N ALA A 185 -14.62 -9.84 -2.24
CA ALA A 185 -15.90 -10.44 -1.86
C ALA A 185 -16.53 -11.22 -3.02
N GLN A 186 -16.53 -10.67 -4.23
CA GLN A 186 -17.00 -11.37 -5.42
C GLN A 186 -16.10 -12.56 -5.81
N ALA A 187 -14.78 -12.41 -5.71
CA ALA A 187 -13.82 -13.44 -6.12
C ALA A 187 -13.86 -14.67 -5.22
N PHE A 188 -13.91 -14.48 -3.90
CA PHE A 188 -13.77 -15.55 -2.91
C PHE A 188 -15.05 -15.84 -2.12
N GLY A 189 -15.98 -14.89 -2.05
CA GLY A 189 -17.29 -15.06 -1.42
C GLY A 189 -18.44 -15.31 -2.43
N GLY A 190 -18.14 -15.25 -3.73
CA GLY A 190 -19.08 -15.58 -4.81
C GLY A 190 -20.11 -14.50 -5.15
N SER A 191 -20.28 -13.47 -4.32
CA SER A 191 -21.22 -12.36 -4.57
C SER A 191 -20.91 -11.16 -3.68
N ASP A 192 -21.57 -10.03 -3.98
CA ASP A 192 -21.52 -8.81 -3.16
C ASP A 192 -22.06 -9.03 -1.74
N ALA A 193 -22.86 -10.08 -1.49
CA ALA A 193 -23.35 -10.40 -0.16
C ALA A 193 -22.23 -10.75 0.83
N ALA A 194 -21.03 -11.12 0.35
CA ALA A 194 -19.86 -11.38 1.19
C ALA A 194 -19.12 -10.10 1.61
N ARG A 195 -19.43 -8.94 0.99
CA ARG A 195 -18.74 -7.66 1.21
C ARG A 195 -18.74 -7.18 2.68
N PRO A 196 -19.82 -7.34 3.47
CA PRO A 196 -19.79 -7.01 4.90
C PRO A 196 -18.83 -7.86 5.72
N ILE A 197 -18.59 -9.13 5.33
CA ILE A 197 -17.66 -10.02 6.03
C ILE A 197 -16.21 -9.57 5.78
N VAL A 198 -15.89 -9.23 4.53
CA VAL A 198 -14.56 -8.71 4.15
C VAL A 198 -14.27 -7.40 4.85
N GLU A 199 -15.22 -6.46 4.87
CA GLU A 199 -15.03 -5.17 5.53
C GLU A 199 -14.99 -5.28 7.05
N ARG A 200 -15.78 -6.16 7.67
CA ARG A 200 -15.61 -6.44 9.10
C ARG A 200 -14.19 -6.91 9.41
N ALA A 201 -13.66 -7.84 8.60
CA ALA A 201 -12.30 -8.33 8.79
C ALA A 201 -11.25 -7.22 8.60
N TYR A 202 -11.38 -6.40 7.55
CA TYR A 202 -10.51 -5.24 7.31
C TYR A 202 -10.61 -4.19 8.43
N ASN A 203 -11.81 -3.96 8.97
CA ASN A 203 -11.99 -3.05 10.10
C ASN A 203 -11.28 -3.54 11.37
N LEU A 204 -11.19 -4.86 11.58
CA LEU A 204 -10.47 -5.45 12.71
C LEU A 204 -8.95 -5.57 12.48
N ARG A 205 -8.53 -5.69 11.21
CA ARG A 205 -7.14 -5.77 10.77
C ARG A 205 -7.00 -4.98 9.48
N ALA A 206 -6.53 -3.74 9.56
CA ALA A 206 -6.44 -2.82 8.43
C ALA A 206 -5.26 -3.16 7.48
N ASP A 207 -5.19 -4.41 7.02
CA ASP A 207 -4.19 -4.95 6.10
C ASP A 207 -4.93 -5.75 5.00
N LEU A 208 -5.24 -5.08 3.88
CA LEU A 208 -5.93 -5.73 2.77
C LEU A 208 -5.14 -6.87 2.17
N GLY A 209 -3.79 -6.82 2.19
CA GLY A 209 -2.97 -7.93 1.73
C GLY A 209 -3.12 -9.18 2.60
N ASN A 210 -3.21 -9.01 3.92
CA ASN A 210 -3.50 -10.06 4.89
C ASN A 210 -4.90 -10.63 4.69
N ILE A 211 -5.92 -9.76 4.57
CA ILE A 211 -7.31 -10.19 4.32
C ILE A 211 -7.42 -10.97 3.01
N ALA A 212 -6.81 -10.47 1.93
CA ALA A 212 -6.79 -11.16 0.64
C ALA A 212 -6.08 -12.51 0.70
N LYS A 213 -4.97 -12.61 1.44
CA LYS A 213 -4.23 -13.87 1.63
C LYS A 213 -5.06 -14.91 2.38
N ILE A 214 -5.75 -14.51 3.45
CA ILE A 214 -6.64 -15.41 4.21
C ILE A 214 -7.79 -15.87 3.32
N LEU A 215 -8.43 -14.96 2.58
CA LEU A 215 -9.49 -15.32 1.63
C LEU A 215 -9.02 -16.34 0.58
N ALA A 216 -7.85 -16.11 -0.03
CA ALA A 216 -7.33 -16.97 -1.07
C ALA A 216 -6.94 -18.38 -0.57
N LYS A 217 -6.50 -18.50 0.70
CA LYS A 217 -6.05 -19.77 1.27
C LYS A 217 -7.13 -20.54 2.02
N GLU A 218 -7.97 -19.84 2.75
CA GLU A 218 -8.89 -20.42 3.74
C GLU A 218 -10.36 -20.11 3.46
N GLY A 219 -10.63 -19.21 2.51
CA GLY A 219 -11.99 -18.84 2.10
C GLY A 219 -12.70 -17.88 3.05
N ILE A 220 -13.95 -17.55 2.71
CA ILE A 220 -14.74 -16.51 3.38
C ILE A 220 -15.08 -16.83 4.85
N GLU A 221 -15.24 -18.11 5.20
CA GLU A 221 -15.57 -18.52 6.57
C GLU A 221 -14.45 -18.23 7.57
N ALA A 222 -13.19 -18.23 7.11
CA ALA A 222 -12.06 -17.87 7.95
C ALA A 222 -12.12 -16.40 8.42
N LEU A 223 -12.59 -15.48 7.56
CA LEU A 223 -12.74 -14.07 7.91
C LEU A 223 -13.74 -13.82 9.03
N LYS A 224 -14.77 -14.67 9.18
CA LYS A 224 -15.74 -14.54 10.28
C LYS A 224 -15.09 -14.71 11.65
N LYS A 225 -14.02 -15.51 11.72
CA LYS A 225 -13.28 -15.83 12.95
C LYS A 225 -12.13 -14.85 13.23
N ILE A 226 -11.87 -13.89 12.34
CA ILE A 226 -10.84 -12.87 12.56
C ILE A 226 -11.18 -12.02 13.79
N SER A 227 -10.14 -11.83 14.60
CA SER A 227 -10.06 -10.90 15.73
C SER A 227 -8.94 -9.89 15.47
N PRO A 228 -8.89 -8.75 16.18
CA PRO A 228 -7.72 -7.86 16.14
C PRO A 228 -6.40 -8.59 16.42
N GLU A 229 -5.31 -8.08 15.85
CA GLU A 229 -3.97 -8.61 16.02
C GLU A 229 -3.02 -7.48 16.43
N VAL A 230 -2.29 -7.65 17.54
CA VAL A 230 -1.35 -6.64 18.00
C VAL A 230 -0.24 -6.45 16.96
N GLY A 231 -0.02 -5.19 16.55
CA GLY A 231 0.89 -4.81 15.47
C GLY A 231 0.19 -4.51 14.14
N ILE A 232 -1.09 -4.87 13.98
CA ILE A 232 -1.93 -4.49 12.84
C ILE A 232 -3.04 -3.56 13.35
N PRO A 233 -3.13 -2.30 12.87
CA PRO A 233 -4.13 -1.37 13.37
C PRO A 233 -5.57 -1.80 13.08
N ILE A 234 -6.46 -1.44 13.98
CA ILE A 234 -7.91 -1.49 13.85
C ILE A 234 -8.38 -0.19 13.20
N ARG A 235 -9.35 -0.25 12.28
CA ARG A 235 -9.98 0.96 11.73
C ARG A 235 -10.68 1.72 12.87
N PRO A 236 -10.38 3.01 13.10
CA PRO A 236 -10.94 3.74 14.24
C PRO A 236 -12.46 3.86 14.14
N MET A 237 -13.17 3.61 15.24
CA MET A 237 -14.61 3.87 15.32
C MET A 237 -14.86 5.37 15.19
N LEU A 238 -15.79 5.76 14.33
CA LEU A 238 -16.19 7.17 14.14
C LEU A 238 -17.42 7.50 14.97
N ALA A 239 -17.65 8.79 15.22
CA ALA A 239 -18.80 9.29 15.95
C ALA A 239 -19.74 10.08 15.04
N GLU A 240 -21.04 9.87 15.22
CA GLU A 240 -22.08 10.73 14.66
C GLU A 240 -22.19 12.02 15.47
N ARG A 241 -22.65 13.11 14.85
CA ARG A 241 -22.81 14.41 15.52
C ARG A 241 -24.29 14.75 15.64
N LEU A 242 -24.68 15.16 16.84
CA LEU A 242 -25.97 15.77 17.13
C LEU A 242 -25.73 17.01 18.00
N ASP A 243 -26.58 18.01 17.84
CA ASP A 243 -26.40 19.30 18.51
C ASP A 243 -27.25 19.41 19.81
N ASN A 244 -27.96 18.33 20.20
CA ASN A 244 -28.83 18.30 21.38
C ASN A 244 -28.51 17.12 22.32
N ALA A 245 -28.20 17.42 23.58
CA ALA A 245 -27.83 16.41 24.59
C ALA A 245 -28.95 15.40 24.90
N ARG A 246 -30.22 15.83 24.89
CA ARG A 246 -31.36 14.93 25.13
C ARG A 246 -31.53 13.95 23.97
N GLU A 247 -31.42 14.44 22.74
CA GLU A 247 -31.48 13.59 21.55
C GLU A 247 -30.34 12.56 21.53
N ILE A 248 -29.12 12.97 21.90
CA ILE A 248 -27.97 12.06 22.04
C ILE A 248 -28.29 10.96 23.05
N LEU A 249 -28.81 11.33 24.23
CA LEU A 249 -29.11 10.37 25.28
C LEU A 249 -30.23 9.40 24.88
N GLU A 250 -31.26 9.88 24.18
CA GLU A 250 -32.34 9.05 23.63
C GLU A 250 -31.80 8.05 22.58
N LYS A 251 -30.89 8.48 21.70
CA LYS A 251 -30.25 7.62 20.68
C LYS A 251 -29.42 6.49 21.26
N VAL A 252 -28.78 6.71 22.42
CA VAL A 252 -28.01 5.66 23.12
C VAL A 252 -28.87 4.82 24.08
N GLY A 253 -30.19 4.94 24.02
CA GLY A 253 -31.11 4.14 24.84
C GLY A 253 -31.27 4.63 26.28
N GLY A 254 -31.06 5.92 26.52
CA GLY A 254 -31.27 6.56 27.82
C GLY A 254 -30.10 6.44 28.81
N ARG A 255 -29.01 5.74 28.44
CA ARG A 255 -27.83 5.56 29.28
C ARG A 255 -26.56 5.46 28.44
N GLY A 256 -25.54 6.24 28.80
CA GLY A 256 -24.24 6.21 28.12
C GLY A 256 -23.10 6.66 29.05
N VAL A 257 -21.87 6.57 28.54
CA VAL A 257 -20.68 7.15 29.16
C VAL A 257 -20.37 8.45 28.42
N ALA A 258 -20.06 9.51 29.17
CA ALA A 258 -19.65 10.79 28.62
C ALA A 258 -18.17 11.02 28.95
N GLU A 259 -17.39 11.34 27.93
CA GLU A 259 -15.96 11.63 28.03
C GLU A 259 -15.69 13.03 27.50
N TYR A 260 -14.63 13.68 28.00
CA TYR A 260 -14.18 14.95 27.44
C TYR A 260 -13.68 14.73 26.02
N LYS A 261 -14.11 15.57 25.08
CA LYS A 261 -13.60 15.54 23.71
C LYS A 261 -12.32 16.38 23.63
N TYR A 262 -11.18 15.71 23.74
CA TYR A 262 -9.87 16.34 23.61
C TYR A 262 -9.62 16.91 22.21
N ASP A 263 -8.68 17.86 22.13
CA ASP A 263 -8.17 18.46 20.90
C ASP A 263 -6.70 18.06 20.72
N GLY A 264 -6.47 16.93 20.07
CA GLY A 264 -5.15 16.32 19.97
C GLY A 264 -5.03 15.33 18.81
N GLU A 265 -3.99 14.49 18.85
CA GLU A 265 -3.81 13.39 17.90
C GLU A 265 -4.45 12.12 18.48
N ARG A 266 -5.45 11.57 17.77
CA ARG A 266 -6.03 10.28 18.12
C ARG A 266 -5.00 9.18 17.85
N ALA A 267 -4.50 8.59 18.92
CA ALA A 267 -3.44 7.60 18.88
C ALA A 267 -3.95 6.21 19.27
N GLN A 268 -3.76 5.24 18.38
CA GLN A 268 -3.97 3.82 18.67
C GLN A 268 -2.64 3.18 19.05
N ILE A 269 -2.51 2.77 20.31
CA ILE A 269 -1.29 2.25 20.90
C ILE A 269 -1.40 0.72 20.99
N HIS A 270 -0.50 0.04 20.28
CA HIS A 270 -0.31 -1.40 20.35
C HIS A 270 0.88 -1.70 21.23
N LYS A 271 0.70 -2.60 22.21
CA LYS A 271 1.76 -3.10 23.07
C LYS A 271 1.89 -4.60 22.88
N LYS A 272 3.12 -5.08 22.61
CA LYS A 272 3.48 -6.51 22.61
C LYS A 272 4.77 -6.72 23.38
N GLY A 273 4.67 -7.13 24.65
CA GLY A 273 5.81 -7.12 25.57
C GLY A 273 6.33 -5.70 25.75
N ASP A 274 7.59 -5.46 25.40
CA ASP A 274 8.23 -4.13 25.49
C ASP A 274 8.16 -3.32 24.18
N THR A 275 7.65 -3.93 23.11
CA THR A 275 7.44 -3.26 21.83
C THR A 275 6.15 -2.45 21.88
N ILE A 276 6.27 -1.16 21.60
CA ILE A 276 5.14 -0.23 21.45
C ILE A 276 5.10 0.25 20.01
N GLN A 277 3.91 0.29 19.44
CA GLN A 277 3.63 0.96 18.18
C GLN A 277 2.47 1.92 18.39
N ILE A 278 2.57 3.10 17.80
CA ILE A 278 1.56 4.15 17.87
C ILE A 278 1.13 4.46 16.45
N PHE A 279 -0.16 4.33 16.19
CA PHE A 279 -0.78 4.65 14.90
C PHE A 279 -1.65 5.89 15.03
N SER A 280 -1.52 6.82 14.08
CA SER A 280 -2.32 8.06 14.03
C SER A 280 -3.78 7.76 13.67
N ARG A 281 -4.62 8.81 13.63
CA ARG A 281 -5.98 8.74 13.09
C ARG A 281 -6.06 8.13 11.69
N ARG A 282 -5.04 8.36 10.86
CA ARG A 282 -4.95 7.83 9.48
C ARG A 282 -4.22 6.48 9.41
N LEU A 283 -3.91 5.90 10.56
CA LEU A 283 -3.15 4.66 10.74
C LEU A 283 -1.68 4.78 10.32
N GLU A 284 -1.13 5.98 10.19
CA GLU A 284 0.31 6.15 9.96
C GLU A 284 1.10 5.77 11.21
N ASN A 285 2.26 5.15 11.04
CA ASN A 285 3.12 4.80 12.16
C ASN A 285 3.88 6.03 12.67
N ILE A 286 3.36 6.62 13.75
CA ILE A 286 3.89 7.81 14.41
C ILE A 286 4.72 7.48 15.65
N THR A 287 5.05 6.21 15.87
CA THR A 287 5.80 5.73 17.06
C THR A 287 7.08 6.53 17.31
N HIS A 288 7.82 6.85 16.26
CA HIS A 288 9.09 7.56 16.34
C HIS A 288 8.96 9.05 16.72
N GLN A 289 7.77 9.63 16.54
CA GLN A 289 7.49 11.03 16.85
C GLN A 289 7.23 11.25 18.34
N TYR A 290 6.80 10.21 19.06
CA TYR A 290 6.38 10.28 20.47
C TYR A 290 7.14 9.28 21.37
N PRO A 291 8.48 9.42 21.51
CA PRO A 291 9.29 8.51 22.33
C PRO A 291 8.92 8.53 23.82
N ASP A 292 8.44 9.68 24.31
CA ASP A 292 7.88 9.89 25.64
C ASP A 292 6.58 9.08 25.84
N VAL A 293 5.63 9.13 24.90
CA VAL A 293 4.40 8.33 24.94
C VAL A 293 4.72 6.84 24.87
N VAL A 294 5.73 6.43 24.09
CA VAL A 294 6.22 5.04 24.06
C VAL A 294 6.69 4.59 25.45
N GLU A 295 7.47 5.41 26.14
CA GLU A 295 7.93 5.09 27.50
C GLU A 295 6.76 4.98 28.48
N MET A 296 5.84 5.96 28.43
CA MET A 296 4.65 5.98 29.27
C MET A 296 3.77 4.74 29.03
N ALA A 297 3.50 4.41 27.77
CA ALA A 297 2.73 3.22 27.40
C ALA A 297 3.39 1.93 27.91
N ARG A 298 4.71 1.79 27.73
CA ARG A 298 5.46 0.62 28.22
C ARG A 298 5.32 0.44 29.72
N LYS A 299 5.49 1.53 30.49
CA LYS A 299 5.47 1.54 31.96
C LYS A 299 4.08 1.39 32.57
N HIS A 300 3.07 2.01 31.96
CA HIS A 300 1.75 2.18 32.57
C HIS A 300 0.69 1.20 32.04
N ILE A 301 0.77 0.75 30.79
CA ILE A 301 -0.13 -0.31 30.29
C ILE A 301 0.31 -1.64 30.91
N LYS A 302 -0.44 -2.16 31.88
CA LYS A 302 -0.04 -3.35 32.65
C LYS A 302 -0.18 -4.67 31.89
N ALA A 303 -1.08 -4.72 30.91
CA ALA A 303 -1.22 -5.89 30.04
C ALA A 303 0.07 -6.14 29.23
N ARG A 304 0.43 -7.42 29.05
CA ARG A 304 1.57 -7.82 28.20
C ARG A 304 1.29 -7.55 26.74
N GLU A 305 0.05 -7.82 26.31
CA GLU A 305 -0.43 -7.56 24.96
C GLU A 305 -1.72 -6.75 25.04
N ALA A 306 -1.77 -5.62 24.34
CA ALA A 306 -2.94 -4.75 24.34
C ALA A 306 -3.00 -3.90 23.07
N ILE A 307 -4.23 -3.52 22.70
CA ILE A 307 -4.53 -2.44 21.77
C ILE A 307 -5.42 -1.48 22.55
N VAL A 308 -4.95 -0.26 22.74
CA VAL A 308 -5.69 0.82 23.40
C VAL A 308 -5.71 2.03 22.48
N GLU A 309 -6.68 2.92 22.67
CA GLU A 309 -6.69 4.21 22.00
C GLU A 309 -6.87 5.34 23.01
N GLY A 310 -6.43 6.53 22.62
CA GLY A 310 -6.59 7.76 23.39
C GLY A 310 -6.21 8.97 22.55
N GLU A 311 -6.20 10.13 23.19
CA GLU A 311 -5.75 11.38 22.55
C GLU A 311 -4.39 11.80 23.12
N ILE A 312 -3.42 12.03 22.24
CA ILE A 312 -2.17 12.72 22.61
C ILE A 312 -2.45 14.22 22.53
N VAL A 313 -2.25 14.92 23.64
CA VAL A 313 -2.57 16.36 23.78
C VAL A 313 -1.31 17.11 24.18
N ALA A 314 -1.04 18.23 23.52
CA ALA A 314 0.06 19.11 23.91
C ALA A 314 -0.26 19.75 25.27
N ILE A 315 0.74 19.82 26.15
CA ILE A 315 0.59 20.37 27.50
C ILE A 315 1.58 21.53 27.69
N ASP A 316 1.13 22.59 28.35
CA ASP A 316 2.01 23.66 28.82
C ASP A 316 2.88 23.14 30.00
N PRO A 317 4.22 23.21 29.90
CA PRO A 317 5.10 22.63 30.91
C PRO A 317 5.11 23.40 32.24
N GLU A 318 4.70 24.67 32.25
CA GLU A 318 4.67 25.51 33.45
C GLU A 318 3.32 25.41 34.18
N THR A 319 2.22 25.50 33.42
CA THR A 319 0.86 25.54 33.98
C THR A 319 0.17 24.18 34.02
N GLY A 320 0.61 23.23 33.18
CA GLY A 320 -0.06 21.94 32.99
C GLY A 320 -1.35 22.01 32.17
N GLU A 321 -1.67 23.18 31.59
CA GLU A 321 -2.87 23.36 30.78
C GLU A 321 -2.77 22.67 29.42
N MET A 322 -3.91 22.20 28.90
CA MET A 322 -3.99 21.63 27.55
C MET A 322 -3.84 22.73 26.49
N ARG A 323 -2.98 22.48 25.50
CA ARG A 323 -2.76 23.35 24.35
C ARG A 323 -3.49 22.80 23.10
N PRO A 324 -3.80 23.64 22.11
CA PRO A 324 -4.49 23.23 20.89
C PRO A 324 -3.68 22.21 20.07
N PHE A 325 -4.37 21.40 19.27
CA PHE A 325 -3.76 20.38 18.40
C PHE A 325 -2.61 20.91 17.52
N GLN A 326 -2.71 22.16 17.04
CA GLN A 326 -1.72 22.77 16.16
C GLN A 326 -0.31 22.80 16.75
N GLU A 327 -0.19 22.82 18.08
CA GLU A 327 1.11 22.79 18.77
C GLU A 327 1.82 21.44 18.62
N LEU A 328 1.11 20.35 18.28
CA LEU A 328 1.71 19.05 17.95
C LEU A 328 2.28 19.00 16.51
N MET A 329 1.94 20.00 15.68
CA MET A 329 2.34 20.06 14.28
C MET A 329 3.60 20.91 14.04
N HIS A 330 4.10 21.59 15.07
CA HIS A 330 5.27 22.47 15.04
C HIS A 330 6.58 21.69 15.24
#